data_AF-A0A7C7RWW3-F1
#
_entry.id   AF-A0A7C7RWW3-F1
#
_cell.length_a   1.000
_cell.length_b   1.000
_cell.length_c   1.000
_cell.angle_alpha   90.00
_cell.angle_beta   90.00
_cell.angle_gamma   90.00
#
_symmetry.space_group_name_H-M   'P 1'
#
loop_
_entity.id
_entity.type
_entity.pdbx_description
1 polymer ?
#
loop_
_entity_poly.entity_id
_entity_poly.type
_entity_poly.pdbx_seq_one_letter_code
_entity_poly.pdbx_strand_id
1 'polypeptide(L)'
;MRSPVFYPLSLILIVLSAALVPLPPWLRALGGGLLLGLWLYGLARARRGGRVVGYLPGHALLFLGLGLVGAKAVVFAWLLVPPLSLAFELSLARGRRYLAAAVYAILWLDLFACLHQLVAQGRDLAGPGFLAWSAGMAAVALGFVGLGVFRLVSVDVNRGENPAKIESGA
;
A
#
# COMPACT_ATOMS: atom_id res chain seq x y z
N MET A 1 8.94 -11.90 -10.77
CA MET A 1 10.12 -12.72 -10.43
C MET A 1 9.80 -13.53 -9.17
N ARG A 2 9.70 -14.86 -9.28
CA ARG A 2 9.44 -15.78 -8.17
C ARG A 2 10.79 -16.23 -7.62
N SER A 3 11.45 -15.43 -6.79
CA SER A 3 12.65 -15.89 -6.09
C SER A 3 12.24 -16.54 -4.78
N PRO A 4 12.48 -17.86 -4.57
CA PRO A 4 12.15 -18.54 -3.32
C PRO A 4 12.90 -17.95 -2.12
N VAL A 5 13.98 -17.21 -2.36
CA VAL A 5 14.81 -16.55 -1.35
C VAL A 5 14.19 -15.26 -0.82
N PHE A 6 13.31 -14.61 -1.59
CA PHE A 6 12.72 -13.32 -1.22
C PHE A 6 11.83 -13.41 0.04
N TYR A 7 11.19 -14.55 0.24
CA TYR A 7 10.29 -14.81 1.38
C TYR A 7 11.01 -14.96 2.72
N PRO A 8 11.99 -15.86 2.87
CA PRO A 8 12.75 -15.94 4.12
C PRO A 8 13.50 -14.64 4.41
N LEU A 9 14.02 -13.97 3.37
CA LEU A 9 14.79 -12.74 3.53
C LEU A 9 13.90 -11.57 3.98
N SER A 10 12.67 -11.47 3.48
CA SER A 10 11.70 -10.48 3.97
C SER A 10 11.22 -10.76 5.39
N LEU A 11 11.05 -12.03 5.78
CA LEU A 11 10.72 -12.40 7.17
C LEU A 11 11.84 -11.99 8.15
N ILE A 12 13.09 -12.29 7.80
CA ILE A 12 14.26 -11.88 8.60
C ILE A 12 14.31 -10.35 8.71
N LEU A 13 14.05 -9.63 7.61
CA LEU A 13 14.00 -8.17 7.60
C LEU A 13 12.87 -7.62 8.48
N ILE A 14 11.71 -8.29 8.55
CA ILE A 14 10.59 -7.91 9.43
C ILE A 14 10.97 -8.07 10.90
N VAL A 15 11.58 -9.20 11.27
CA VAL A 15 12.00 -9.47 12.65
C VAL A 15 13.10 -8.50 13.08
N LEU A 16 14.08 -8.23 12.21
CA LEU A 16 15.14 -7.25 12.46
C LEU A 16 14.58 -5.83 12.58
N SER A 17 13.68 -5.41 11.68
CA SER A 17 13.09 -4.07 11.73
C SER A 17 12.22 -3.87 12.97
N ALA A 18 11.48 -4.90 13.40
CA ALA A 18 10.74 -4.89 14.66
C ALA A 18 11.65 -4.89 15.90
N ALA A 19 12.89 -5.37 15.82
CA ALA A 19 13.79 -5.46 16.98
C ALA A 19 14.62 -4.18 17.22
N LEU A 20 14.97 -3.44 16.17
CA LEU A 20 16.03 -2.41 16.21
C LEU A 20 15.60 -0.99 16.61
N VAL A 21 14.32 -0.73 16.90
CA VAL A 21 13.76 0.63 16.98
C VAL A 21 13.16 0.94 18.36
N PRO A 22 13.25 2.20 18.87
CA PRO A 22 12.65 2.66 20.13
C PRO A 22 11.11 2.77 20.10
N LEU A 23 10.41 1.81 19.49
CA LEU A 23 8.95 1.71 19.52
C LEU A 23 8.48 0.97 20.78
N PRO A 24 7.25 1.19 21.26
CA PRO A 24 6.64 0.33 22.26
C PRO A 24 6.60 -1.14 21.79
N PRO A 25 6.85 -2.13 22.67
CA PRO A 25 6.90 -3.56 22.29
C PRO A 25 5.62 -4.06 21.61
N TRP A 26 4.46 -3.57 22.04
CA TRP A 26 3.16 -3.96 21.48
C TRP A 26 2.96 -3.46 20.04
N LEU A 27 3.44 -2.26 19.69
CA LEU A 27 3.40 -1.75 18.32
C LEU A 27 4.31 -2.55 17.40
N ARG A 28 5.46 -2.99 17.91
CA ARG A 28 6.39 -3.88 17.19
C ARG A 28 5.74 -5.23 16.91
N ALA A 29 5.07 -5.81 17.90
CA ALA A 29 4.35 -7.08 17.76
C ALA A 29 3.20 -6.98 16.75
N LEU A 30 2.41 -5.90 16.79
CA LEU A 30 1.33 -5.66 15.83
C LEU A 30 1.86 -5.49 14.41
N GLY A 31 2.90 -4.68 14.22
CA GLY A 31 3.47 -4.46 12.89
C GLY A 31 4.10 -5.72 12.30
N GLY A 32 4.85 -6.48 13.11
CA GLY A 32 5.36 -7.80 12.73
C GLY A 32 4.24 -8.79 12.40
N GLY A 33 3.18 -8.83 13.21
CA GLY A 33 2.02 -9.70 13.01
C GLY A 33 1.26 -9.41 11.71
N LEU A 34 1.04 -8.13 11.37
CA LEU A 34 0.40 -7.73 10.11
C LEU A 34 1.22 -8.14 8.89
N LEU A 35 2.54 -7.93 8.94
CA LEU A 35 3.45 -8.31 7.86
C LEU A 35 3.53 -9.83 7.71
N LEU A 36 3.53 -10.58 8.81
CA LEU A 36 3.45 -12.04 8.80
C LEU A 36 2.11 -12.53 8.21
N GLY A 37 1.00 -11.88 8.56
CA GLY A 37 -0.31 -12.19 8.00
C GLY A 37 -0.38 -11.98 6.48
N LEU A 38 0.13 -10.84 5.99
CA LEU A 38 0.24 -10.58 4.55
C LEU A 38 1.11 -11.63 3.83
N TRP A 39 2.19 -12.08 4.48
CA TRP A 39 3.05 -13.12 3.94
C TRP A 39 2.32 -14.46 3.81
N LEU A 40 1.64 -14.90 4.88
CA LEU A 40 0.84 -16.13 4.87
C LEU A 40 -0.26 -16.08 3.80
N TYR A 41 -0.93 -14.93 3.65
CA TYR A 41 -1.91 -14.72 2.59
C TYR A 41 -1.28 -14.83 1.19
N GLY A 42 -0.12 -14.21 0.97
CA GLY A 42 0.62 -14.32 -0.27
C GLY A 42 1.02 -15.76 -0.60
N LEU A 43 1.48 -16.52 0.39
CA LEU A 43 1.84 -17.93 0.23
C LEU A 43 0.61 -18.79 -0.11
N ALA A 44 -0.52 -18.58 0.55
CA ALA A 44 -1.78 -19.26 0.25
C ALA A 44 -2.24 -18.99 -1.18
N ARG A 45 -2.10 -17.75 -1.67
CA ARG A 45 -2.46 -17.37 -3.04
C ARG A 45 -1.49 -17.92 -4.09
N ALA A 46 -0.20 -18.01 -3.76
CA ALA A 46 0.82 -18.60 -4.61
C ALA A 46 0.50 -20.06 -4.97
N ARG A 47 0.01 -20.84 -3.99
CA ARG A 47 -0.42 -22.23 -4.18
C ARG A 47 -1.62 -22.39 -5.12
N ARG A 48 -2.46 -21.36 -5.27
CA ARG A 48 -3.61 -21.33 -6.19
C ARG A 48 -3.27 -20.72 -7.56
N GLY A 49 -1.99 -20.63 -7.91
CA GLY A 49 -1.53 -20.03 -9.17
C GLY A 49 -1.54 -18.50 -9.21
N GLY A 50 -1.93 -17.83 -8.12
CA GLY A 50 -1.92 -16.37 -8.05
C GLY A 50 -0.52 -15.77 -7.86
N ARG A 51 -0.37 -14.48 -8.17
CA ARG A 51 0.87 -13.73 -7.88
C ARG A 51 1.01 -13.58 -6.36
N VAL A 52 2.24 -13.74 -5.88
CA VAL A 52 2.55 -13.54 -4.47
C VAL A 52 2.58 -12.04 -4.17
N VAL A 53 2.22 -11.67 -2.93
CA VAL A 53 2.21 -10.30 -2.43
C VAL A 53 3.63 -9.72 -2.45
N GLY A 54 4.00 -9.09 -3.57
CA GLY A 54 5.33 -8.49 -3.77
C GLY A 54 5.59 -7.23 -2.95
N TYR A 55 4.58 -6.74 -2.23
CA TYR A 55 4.64 -5.47 -1.49
C TYR A 55 5.25 -5.60 -0.09
N LEU A 56 5.52 -6.83 0.39
CA LEU A 56 5.97 -7.10 1.76
C LEU A 56 7.22 -6.31 2.17
N PRO A 57 8.30 -6.26 1.37
CA PRO A 57 9.50 -5.52 1.75
C PRO A 57 9.27 -4.01 1.77
N GLY A 58 8.40 -3.49 0.89
CA GLY A 58 8.06 -2.07 0.88
C GLY A 58 7.34 -1.65 2.15
N HIS A 59 6.41 -2.47 2.63
CA HIS A 59 5.72 -2.22 3.90
C HIS A 59 6.70 -2.30 5.09
N ALA A 60 7.58 -3.30 5.10
CA ALA A 60 8.59 -3.46 6.15
C ALA A 60 9.59 -2.29 6.19
N LEU A 61 10.04 -1.82 5.03
CA LEU A 61 10.93 -0.65 4.91
C LEU A 61 10.24 0.64 5.37
N LEU A 62 8.96 0.82 5.02
CA LEU A 62 8.20 1.98 5.45
C LEU A 62 8.00 1.97 6.98
N PHE A 63 7.67 0.82 7.57
CA PHE A 63 7.58 0.66 9.02
C PHE A 63 8.90 0.98 9.71
N LEU A 64 10.00 0.43 9.19
CA LEU A 64 11.34 0.66 9.71
C LEU A 64 11.70 2.16 9.66
N GLY A 65 11.49 2.80 8.52
CA GLY A 65 11.77 4.23 8.35
C GLY A 65 10.99 5.09 9.34
N LEU A 66 9.67 4.88 9.45
CA LEU A 66 8.81 5.62 10.38
C LEU A 66 9.23 5.41 11.84
N GLY A 67 9.62 4.18 12.16
CA GLY A 67 10.14 3.81 13.46
C GLY A 67 11.45 4.54 13.80
N LEU A 68 12.43 4.53 12.90
CA LEU A 68 13.73 5.18 13.09
C LEU A 68 13.62 6.69 13.27
N VAL A 69 12.68 7.30 12.56
CA VAL A 69 12.44 8.74 12.60
C VAL A 69 11.56 9.16 13.79
N GLY A 70 11.02 8.19 14.55
CA GLY A 70 10.23 8.46 15.76
C GLY A 70 8.83 8.99 15.49
N ALA A 71 8.30 8.79 14.28
CA ALA A 71 7.02 9.29 13.81
C ALA A 71 5.82 8.54 14.42
N LYS A 72 5.62 8.63 15.74
CA LYS A 72 4.65 7.80 16.50
C LYS A 72 3.24 7.81 15.91
N ALA A 73 2.70 8.98 15.58
CA ALA A 73 1.34 9.11 15.02
C ALA A 73 1.19 8.40 13.66
N VAL A 74 2.28 8.35 12.89
CA VAL A 74 2.30 7.86 11.51
C VAL A 74 2.58 6.35 11.46
N VAL A 75 3.23 5.82 12.50
CA VAL A 75 3.31 4.37 12.73
C VAL A 75 1.90 3.77 12.90
N PHE A 76 0.97 4.50 13.51
CA PHE A 76 -0.44 4.06 13.58
C PHE A 76 -1.13 4.08 12.23
N ALA A 77 -0.89 5.13 11.43
CA ALA A 77 -1.37 5.22 10.06
C ALA A 77 -0.88 4.01 9.25
N TRP A 78 0.42 3.68 9.37
CA TRP A 78 1.00 2.49 8.74
C TRP A 78 0.30 1.18 9.10
N LEU A 79 -0.24 1.01 10.32
CA LEU A 79 -0.97 -0.22 10.69
C LEU A 79 -2.22 -0.46 9.81
N LEU A 80 -2.75 0.57 9.16
CA LEU A 80 -3.86 0.48 8.21
C LEU A 80 -3.40 0.05 6.82
N VAL A 81 -2.14 0.29 6.43
CA VAL A 81 -1.62 0.00 5.09
C VAL A 81 -1.66 -1.50 4.75
N PRO A 82 -1.21 -2.44 5.61
CA PRO A 82 -1.34 -3.87 5.36
C PRO A 82 -2.78 -4.35 5.13
N PRO A 83 -3.77 -4.08 6.02
CA PRO A 83 -5.14 -4.51 5.80
C PRO A 83 -5.80 -3.82 4.61
N LEU A 84 -5.50 -2.54 4.34
CA LEU A 84 -6.01 -1.83 3.16
C LEU A 84 -5.47 -2.44 1.86
N SER A 85 -4.19 -2.81 1.81
CA SER A 85 -3.60 -3.50 0.65
C SER A 85 -4.31 -4.83 0.37
N LEU A 86 -4.63 -5.59 1.42
CA LEU A 86 -5.37 -6.83 1.30
C LEU A 86 -6.83 -6.58 0.84
N ALA A 87 -7.50 -5.60 1.42
CA ALA A 87 -8.86 -5.22 1.06
C ALA A 87 -8.95 -4.74 -0.39
N PHE A 88 -7.94 -4.04 -0.89
CA PHE A 88 -7.86 -3.58 -2.28
C PHE A 88 -7.80 -4.77 -3.24
N GLU A 89 -6.86 -5.68 -3.00
CA GLU A 89 -6.70 -6.91 -3.78
C GLU A 89 -7.98 -7.77 -3.79
N LEU A 90 -8.64 -7.90 -2.64
CA LEU A 90 -9.91 -8.64 -2.53
C LEU A 90 -11.05 -7.92 -3.27
N SER A 91 -11.08 -6.59 -3.25
CA SER A 91 -12.10 -5.80 -3.93
C SER A 91 -11.96 -5.91 -5.45
N LEU A 92 -10.73 -5.88 -5.96
CA LEU A 92 -10.42 -6.15 -7.37
C LEU A 92 -10.80 -7.58 -7.76
N ALA A 93 -10.42 -8.58 -6.97
CA ALA A 93 -10.73 -9.98 -7.24
C ALA A 93 -12.25 -10.27 -7.27
N ARG A 94 -13.04 -9.50 -6.54
CA ARG A 94 -14.51 -9.59 -6.49
C ARG A 94 -15.24 -8.68 -7.49
N GLY A 95 -14.51 -7.96 -8.35
CA GLY A 95 -15.10 -7.03 -9.33
C GLY A 95 -15.80 -5.82 -8.72
N ARG A 96 -15.56 -5.49 -7.44
CA ARG A 96 -16.22 -4.36 -6.74
C ARG A 96 -15.47 -3.06 -7.02
N ARG A 97 -15.63 -2.51 -8.23
CA ARG A 97 -14.86 -1.35 -8.74
C ARG A 97 -14.88 -0.12 -7.83
N TYR A 98 -16.06 0.29 -7.33
CA TYR A 98 -16.18 1.48 -6.46
C TYR A 98 -15.52 1.28 -5.10
N LEU A 99 -15.66 0.07 -4.54
CA LEU A 99 -14.97 -0.30 -3.30
C LEU A 99 -13.46 -0.36 -3.53
N ALA A 100 -13.00 -0.93 -4.65
CA ALA A 100 -11.60 -0.95 -5.02
C ALA A 100 -11.04 0.47 -5.19
N ALA A 101 -11.78 1.38 -5.83
CA ALA A 101 -11.39 2.78 -5.97
C ALA A 101 -11.32 3.51 -4.61
N ALA A 102 -12.30 3.29 -3.73
CA ALA A 102 -12.28 3.87 -2.38
C ALA A 102 -11.10 3.35 -1.55
N VAL A 103 -10.89 2.03 -1.53
CA VAL A 103 -9.76 1.43 -0.80
C VAL A 103 -8.42 1.84 -1.41
N TYR A 104 -8.33 1.96 -2.75
CA TYR A 104 -7.16 2.50 -3.43
C TYR A 104 -6.85 3.92 -2.96
N ALA A 105 -7.85 4.81 -2.94
CA ALA A 105 -7.66 6.18 -2.51
C ALA A 105 -7.14 6.27 -1.07
N ILE A 106 -7.77 5.53 -0.14
CA ILE A 106 -7.35 5.51 1.26
C ILE A 106 -5.92 4.96 1.38
N LEU A 107 -5.63 3.83 0.74
CA LEU A 107 -4.31 3.20 0.77
C LEU A 107 -3.21 4.14 0.30
N TRP A 108 -3.41 4.80 -0.84
CA TRP A 108 -2.39 5.66 -1.42
C TRP A 108 -2.24 6.98 -0.67
N LEU A 109 -3.33 7.59 -0.19
CA LEU A 109 -3.24 8.78 0.66
C LEU A 109 -2.48 8.48 1.96
N ASP A 110 -2.73 7.32 2.56
CA ASP A 110 -2.05 6.86 3.77
C ASP A 110 -0.55 6.62 3.53
N LEU A 111 -0.19 6.01 2.39
CA LEU A 111 1.20 5.87 1.96
C LEU A 111 1.89 7.22 1.72
N PHE A 112 1.21 8.17 1.09
CA PHE A 112 1.74 9.53 0.89
C PHE A 112 1.91 10.27 2.21
N ALA A 113 0.99 10.11 3.16
CA ALA A 113 1.12 10.69 4.51
C ALA A 113 2.31 10.08 5.27
N CYS A 114 2.48 8.75 5.17
CA CYS A 114 3.63 8.04 5.73
C CYS A 114 4.95 8.56 5.14
N LEU A 115 5.03 8.67 3.82
CA LEU A 115 6.22 9.15 3.12
C LEU A 115 6.51 10.62 3.42
N HIS A 116 5.47 11.46 3.45
CA HIS A 116 5.59 12.88 3.78
C HIS A 116 6.23 13.07 5.16
N GLN A 117 5.72 12.38 6.17
CA GLN A 117 6.22 12.48 7.54
C GLN A 117 7.59 11.84 7.72
N LEU A 118 7.86 10.73 7.04
CA LEU A 118 9.19 10.12 7.01
C LEU A 118 10.24 11.13 6.53
N VAL A 119 9.98 11.83 5.43
CA VAL A 119 10.92 12.82 4.87
C VAL A 119 10.95 14.09 5.72
N ALA A 120 9.79 14.59 6.16
CA ALA A 120 9.71 15.81 6.94
C ALA A 120 10.49 15.70 8.25
N GLN A 121 10.28 14.62 9.01
CA GLN A 121 11.00 14.39 10.27
C GLN A 121 12.43 13.90 10.00
N GLY A 122 12.66 13.08 8.97
CA GLY A 122 13.99 12.58 8.64
C GLY A 122 14.96 13.66 8.14
N ARG A 123 14.45 14.79 7.65
CA ARG A 123 15.24 15.96 7.23
C ARG A 123 15.09 17.17 8.16
N ASP A 124 14.41 17.00 9.29
CA ASP A 124 14.11 18.06 10.26
C ASP A 124 13.53 19.33 9.60
N LEU A 125 12.58 19.14 8.66
CA LEU A 125 11.97 20.24 7.94
C LEU A 125 11.07 21.06 8.86
N ALA A 126 11.37 22.35 8.98
CA ALA A 126 10.57 23.32 9.73
C ALA A 126 10.21 24.55 8.90
N GLY A 127 9.20 25.30 9.35
CA GLY A 127 8.83 26.61 8.79
C GLY A 127 8.46 26.57 7.30
N PRO A 128 8.93 27.52 6.48
CA PRO A 128 8.57 27.60 5.05
C PRO A 128 8.94 26.35 4.24
N GLY A 129 10.05 25.67 4.59
CA GLY A 129 10.48 24.44 3.91
C GLY A 129 9.51 23.28 4.14
N PHE A 130 8.97 23.17 5.36
CA PHE A 130 7.92 22.20 5.67
C PHE A 130 6.62 22.49 4.88
N LEU A 131 6.22 23.75 4.77
CA LEU A 131 5.04 24.16 4.00
C LEU A 131 5.19 23.84 2.51
N ALA A 132 6.34 24.18 1.92
CA ALA A 132 6.63 23.89 0.51
C ALA A 132 6.62 22.38 0.24
N TRP A 133 7.25 21.58 1.10
CA TRP A 133 7.22 20.12 1.02
C TRP A 133 5.80 19.56 1.13
N SER A 134 5.02 20.06 2.09
CA SER A 134 3.64 19.62 2.31
C SER A 134 2.74 19.94 1.12
N ALA A 135 2.85 21.15 0.57
CA ALA A 135 2.10 21.54 -0.62
C ALA A 135 2.50 20.69 -1.84
N GLY A 136 3.80 20.48 -2.05
CA GLY A 136 4.31 19.63 -3.13
C GLY A 136 3.80 18.20 -3.02
N MET A 137 3.88 17.59 -1.82
CA MET A 137 3.37 16.24 -1.62
C MET A 137 1.87 16.14 -1.74
N ALA A 138 1.10 17.13 -1.26
CA ALA A 138 -0.34 17.15 -1.44
C ALA A 138 -0.73 17.19 -2.93
N ALA A 139 -0.05 18.02 -3.72
CA ALA A 139 -0.30 18.11 -5.16
C ALA A 139 -0.01 16.78 -5.88
N VAL A 140 1.13 16.15 -5.59
CA VAL A 140 1.50 14.85 -6.16
C VAL A 140 0.52 13.75 -5.72
N ALA A 141 0.17 13.71 -4.44
CA ALA A 141 -0.75 12.72 -3.89
C ALA A 141 -2.14 12.82 -4.53
N LEU A 142 -2.71 14.03 -4.59
CA LEU A 142 -4.03 14.24 -5.19
C LEU A 142 -4.04 13.91 -6.69
N GLY A 143 -2.99 14.31 -7.43
CA GLY A 143 -2.87 13.99 -8.85
C GLY A 143 -2.78 12.48 -9.10
N PHE A 144 -1.91 11.79 -8.35
CA PHE A 144 -1.72 10.34 -8.48
C PHE A 144 -2.98 9.57 -8.08
N VAL A 145 -3.57 9.89 -6.92
CA VAL A 145 -4.77 9.22 -6.40
C VAL A 145 -5.96 9.49 -7.32
N GLY A 146 -6.17 10.74 -7.73
CA GLY A 146 -7.25 11.12 -8.64
C GLY A 146 -7.17 10.38 -9.97
N LEU A 147 -5.98 10.28 -10.58
CA LEU A 147 -5.77 9.53 -11.80
C LEU A 147 -6.03 8.03 -11.63
N GLY A 148 -5.58 7.45 -10.50
CA GLY A 148 -5.80 6.03 -10.21
C GLY A 148 -7.27 5.69 -9.96
N VAL A 149 -7.99 6.54 -9.21
CA VAL A 149 -9.44 6.44 -9.00
C VAL A 149 -10.18 6.57 -10.33
N PHE A 150 -9.83 7.57 -11.16
CA PHE A 150 -10.41 7.74 -12.48
C PHE A 150 -10.22 6.49 -13.33
N ARG A 151 -9.00 5.93 -13.40
CA ARG A 151 -8.76 4.69 -14.15
C ARG A 151 -9.60 3.51 -13.63
N LEU A 152 -9.71 3.35 -12.31
CA LEU A 152 -10.47 2.24 -11.72
C LEU A 152 -11.98 2.34 -11.98
N VAL A 153 -12.52 3.56 -12.06
CA VAL A 153 -13.95 3.81 -12.29
C VAL A 153 -14.30 3.88 -13.78
N SER A 154 -13.40 4.41 -14.62
CA SER A 154 -13.64 4.66 -16.05
C SER A 154 -13.46 3.45 -16.97
N VAL A 155 -12.86 2.34 -16.48
CA VAL A 155 -12.61 1.13 -17.30
C VAL A 155 -13.91 0.47 -17.83
N ASP A 156 -15.09 0.86 -17.37
CA ASP A 156 -16.38 0.39 -17.91
C ASP A 156 -17.09 1.34 -18.90
N VAL A 157 -16.57 2.55 -19.19
CA VAL A 157 -17.19 3.38 -20.25
C VAL A 157 -16.99 2.77 -21.64
N ASN A 158 -15.90 2.02 -21.86
CA ASN A 158 -15.57 1.41 -23.15
C ASN A 158 -15.94 -0.08 -23.29
N ARG A 159 -16.68 -0.66 -22.34
CA ARG A 159 -17.12 -2.07 -22.44
C ARG A 159 -18.58 -2.24 -22.89
N GLY A 160 -19.28 -1.12 -23.14
CA GLY A 160 -20.64 -1.07 -23.65
C GLY A 160 -20.77 -0.99 -25.17
N GLU A 161 -19.71 -0.59 -25.90
CA GLU A 161 -19.69 -0.66 -27.36
C GLU A 161 -19.11 -2.00 -27.81
N ASN A 162 -19.98 -3.01 -27.81
CA ASN A 162 -19.75 -4.22 -28.58
C ASN A 162 -20.57 -4.10 -29.87
N PRO A 163 -20.03 -3.58 -31.00
CA PRO A 163 -20.73 -3.53 -32.28
C PRO A 163 -20.92 -4.91 -32.94
N ALA A 164 -20.69 -6.02 -32.23
CA ALA A 164 -20.78 -7.37 -32.76
C ALA A 164 -22.19 -7.98 -32.69
N LYS A 165 -23.24 -7.20 -32.97
CA LYS A 165 -24.61 -7.73 -33.14
C LYS A 165 -25.42 -7.04 -34.25
N ILE A 166 -24.77 -6.81 -35.38
CA ILE A 166 -25.36 -6.66 -36.72
C ILE A 166 -24.28 -7.33 -37.59
N GLU A 167 -24.37 -8.55 -38.12
CA GLU A 167 -25.42 -9.17 -38.90
C GLU A 167 -25.33 -10.70 -38.71
N SER A 168 -26.43 -11.31 -38.27
CA SER A 168 -26.72 -12.71 -38.58
C SER A 168 -28.22 -12.77 -38.82
N GLY A 169 -28.64 -12.63 -40.08
CA GLY A 169 -30.01 -12.85 -40.49
C GLY A 169 -30.44 -12.04 -41.69
N ALA A 170 -30.10 -12.52 -42.89
CA ALA A 170 -31.02 -12.80 -43.99
C ALA A 170 -30.20 -13.16 -45.24
#